data_AF-A0A2A4N8P2-F1
#
_entry.id   AF-A0A2A4N8P2-F1
#
_cell.length_a   1.000
_cell.length_b   1.000
_cell.length_c   1.000
_cell.angle_alpha   90.00
_cell.angle_beta   90.00
_cell.angle_gamma   90.00
#
_symmetry.space_group_name_H-M   'P 1'
#
loop_
_entity.id
_entity.type
_entity.pdbx_description
1 polymer ?
#
loop_
_entity_poly.entity_id
_entity_poly.type
_entity_poly.pdbx_seq_one_letter_code
_entity_poly.pdbx_strand_id
1 'polypeptide(L)'
;MEIKRTGETYKGVHKPVITATLFRRVQDIKSGRCGPKVTRHNHLFQGLFRCGLCSRPMSPELQKRQVYYRCQGRDCATKTVREDDLDSHVSSALRRLEISEEDASELANRWNDQLATIASDDMRKSLQLRIDAVEQALSRAADLLIGGTLDNETYLVKKRDATLRLSALNEEMRNLPDPVEMEANNAQFIELMKNLVGLYESLKPAEKRIFVENTFSNRTVIVKNACIEPCSWVQMAQTGQGVPSGEPHRHRDRTNIDPADKSPLKKVLGLMKPRNEDGS
;
A
#
# COMPACT_ATOMS: atom_id res chain seq x y z
N MET A 1 2.90 -1.79 29.85
CA MET A 1 1.50 -1.69 30.32
C MET A 1 1.26 -0.26 30.72
N GLU A 2 0.11 0.31 30.34
CA GLU A 2 -0.31 1.65 30.76
C GLU A 2 -1.39 1.50 31.83
N ILE A 3 -1.18 2.11 33.00
CA ILE A 3 -2.15 2.06 34.10
C ILE A 3 -3.13 3.21 33.89
N LYS A 4 -4.36 2.89 33.45
CA LYS A 4 -5.41 3.88 33.09
C LYS A 4 -5.74 4.90 34.17
N ARG A 5 -5.38 4.64 35.43
CA ARG A 5 -5.67 5.50 36.58
C ARG A 5 -4.58 6.55 36.84
N THR A 6 -3.35 6.31 36.39
CA THR A 6 -2.18 7.18 36.61
C THR A 6 -1.50 7.66 35.32
N GLY A 7 -1.81 7.05 34.17
CA GLY A 7 -1.23 7.41 32.86
C GLY A 7 0.22 6.95 32.66
N GLU A 8 0.80 6.26 33.63
CA GLU A 8 2.20 5.83 33.58
C GLU A 8 2.37 4.53 32.77
N THR A 9 3.42 4.50 31.94
CA THR A 9 3.78 3.36 31.09
C THR A 9 4.98 2.61 31.63
N TYR A 10 4.77 1.33 31.98
CA TYR A 10 5.81 0.44 32.52
C TYR A 10 6.29 -0.57 31.46
N LYS A 11 7.62 -0.77 31.38
CA LYS A 11 8.23 -1.86 30.59
C LYS A 11 8.01 -3.19 31.31
N GLY A 12 7.40 -4.16 30.61
CA GLY A 12 7.22 -5.51 31.13
C GLY A 12 8.53 -6.31 31.10
N VAL A 13 8.73 -7.20 32.07
CA VAL A 13 9.93 -8.06 32.19
C VAL A 13 9.90 -9.26 31.23
N HIS A 14 8.74 -9.55 30.62
CA HIS A 14 8.56 -10.68 29.72
C HIS A 14 8.95 -10.38 28.28
N LYS A 15 9.43 -11.40 27.56
CA LYS A 15 9.65 -11.35 26.12
C LYS A 15 8.32 -11.03 25.40
N PRO A 16 8.26 -9.97 24.58
CA PRO A 16 7.02 -9.59 23.91
C PRO A 16 6.58 -10.67 22.91
N VAL A 17 5.30 -11.04 22.94
CA VAL A 17 4.69 -11.98 21.99
C VAL A 17 4.52 -11.36 20.61
N ILE A 18 4.30 -10.03 20.57
CA ILE A 18 4.16 -9.25 19.35
C ILE A 18 4.97 -7.96 19.44
N THR A 19 5.40 -7.43 18.29
CA THR A 19 6.16 -6.18 18.24
C THR A 19 5.31 -4.98 18.68
N ALA A 20 5.96 -3.97 19.27
CA ALA A 20 5.28 -2.74 19.68
C ALA A 20 4.63 -2.01 18.48
N THR A 21 5.23 -2.13 17.30
CA THR A 21 4.70 -1.62 16.04
C THR A 21 3.40 -2.32 15.64
N LEU A 22 3.34 -3.66 15.73
CA LEU A 22 2.12 -4.42 15.48
C LEU A 22 1.01 -4.08 16.48
N PHE A 23 1.36 -3.94 17.77
CA PHE A 23 0.39 -3.59 18.81
C PHE A 23 -0.24 -2.21 18.61
N ARG A 24 0.58 -1.16 18.42
CA ARG A 24 0.08 0.22 18.17
C ARG A 24 -0.83 0.25 16.95
N ARG A 25 -0.43 -0.43 15.88
CA ARG A 25 -1.22 -0.51 14.66
C ARG A 25 -2.57 -1.18 14.85
N VAL A 26 -2.66 -2.26 15.63
CA VAL A 26 -3.96 -2.88 15.96
C VAL A 26 -4.82 -1.90 16.76
N GLN A 27 -4.24 -1.11 17.66
CA GLN A 27 -4.96 -0.06 18.36
C GLN A 27 -5.44 1.05 17.41
N ASP A 28 -4.64 1.46 16.42
CA ASP A 28 -5.03 2.45 15.40
C ASP A 28 -6.16 1.94 14.48
N ILE A 29 -6.09 0.66 14.07
CA ILE A 29 -7.18 0.01 13.33
C ILE A 29 -8.44 -0.09 14.19
N LYS A 30 -8.28 -0.36 15.48
CA LYS A 30 -9.39 -0.50 16.43
C LYS A 30 -10.02 0.86 16.77
N SER A 31 -9.23 1.92 16.92
CA SER A 31 -9.72 3.29 17.16
C SER A 31 -10.40 3.88 15.93
N GLY A 32 -9.97 3.50 14.73
CA GLY A 32 -10.66 3.81 13.47
C GLY A 32 -11.99 3.05 13.26
N ARG A 33 -12.27 2.00 14.04
CA ARG A 33 -13.55 1.26 14.02
C ARG A 33 -14.53 1.79 15.06
N CYS A 34 -15.01 3.02 14.88
CA CYS A 34 -16.44 3.24 15.12
C CYS A 34 -17.15 2.60 13.93
N GLY A 35 -17.42 1.29 14.00
CA GLY A 35 -17.92 0.52 12.86
C GLY A 35 -19.17 1.17 12.26
N PRO A 36 -19.28 1.30 10.92
CA PRO A 36 -20.50 1.79 10.32
C PRO A 36 -21.67 0.90 10.75
N LYS A 37 -22.77 1.53 11.15
CA LYS A 37 -24.06 0.85 11.39
C LYS A 37 -24.33 -0.04 10.17
N VAL A 38 -24.40 -1.35 10.35
CA VAL A 38 -24.71 -2.28 9.26
C VAL A 38 -26.14 -1.97 8.83
N THR A 39 -26.27 -1.22 7.74
CA THR A 39 -27.55 -0.90 7.13
C THR A 39 -27.99 -2.08 6.26
N ARG A 40 -29.30 -2.38 6.26
CA ARG A 40 -29.92 -3.45 5.45
C ARG A 40 -29.62 -3.33 3.95
N HIS A 41 -29.25 -2.14 3.49
CA HIS A 41 -28.92 -1.83 2.10
C HIS A 41 -27.43 -1.50 1.98
N ASN A 42 -26.70 -2.33 1.24
CA ASN A 42 -25.28 -2.16 0.91
C ASN A 42 -25.17 -1.68 -0.55
N HIS A 43 -25.34 -0.39 -0.77
CA HIS A 43 -25.21 0.21 -2.12
C HIS A 43 -23.73 0.24 -2.54
N LEU A 44 -23.47 0.12 -3.85
CA LEU A 44 -22.14 -0.15 -4.42
C LEU A 44 -21.09 0.86 -3.92
N PHE A 45 -21.39 2.14 -4.06
CA PHE A 45 -20.49 3.24 -3.73
C PHE A 45 -20.80 3.96 -2.40
N GLN A 46 -21.57 3.34 -1.50
CA GLN A 46 -21.98 3.95 -0.22
C GLN A 46 -20.78 4.49 0.56
N GLY A 47 -20.72 5.79 0.83
CA GLY A 47 -19.61 6.37 1.61
C GLY A 47 -18.25 6.44 0.89
N LEU A 48 -18.19 6.16 -0.41
CA LEU A 48 -16.98 6.39 -1.22
C LEU A 48 -16.95 7.81 -1.79
N PHE A 49 -18.06 8.29 -2.35
CA PHE A 49 -18.12 9.60 -3.01
C PHE A 49 -18.47 10.75 -2.06
N ARG A 50 -17.86 11.91 -2.32
CA ARG A 50 -18.16 13.18 -1.67
C ARG A 50 -18.57 14.24 -2.69
N CYS A 51 -19.33 15.23 -2.27
CA CYS A 51 -19.63 16.37 -3.13
C CYS A 51 -18.38 17.26 -3.29
N GLY A 52 -17.98 17.58 -4.52
CA GLY A 52 -16.83 18.46 -4.78
C GLY A 52 -17.08 19.93 -4.42
N LEU A 53 -18.35 20.36 -4.30
CA LEU A 53 -18.71 21.74 -3.98
C LEU A 53 -18.78 22.03 -2.47
N CYS A 54 -19.20 21.06 -1.66
CA CYS A 54 -19.39 21.26 -0.21
C CYS A 54 -18.76 20.18 0.67
N SER A 55 -18.00 19.25 0.08
CA SER A 55 -17.26 18.16 0.74
C SER A 55 -18.10 17.19 1.60
N ARG A 56 -19.43 17.37 1.63
CA ARG A 56 -20.37 16.49 2.31
C ARG A 56 -20.45 15.12 1.62
N PRO A 57 -20.69 14.04 2.38
CA PRO A 57 -20.83 12.71 1.81
C PRO A 57 -22.04 12.64 0.88
N MET A 58 -21.91 11.85 -0.19
CA MET A 58 -23.02 11.48 -1.04
C MET A 58 -23.71 10.25 -0.46
N SER A 59 -24.98 10.37 -0.09
CA SER A 59 -25.73 9.26 0.52
C SER A 59 -26.61 8.58 -0.51
N PRO A 60 -26.57 7.24 -0.60
CA PRO A 60 -27.43 6.50 -1.50
C PRO A 60 -28.89 6.47 -1.01
N GLU A 61 -29.82 6.50 -1.94
CA GLU A 61 -31.26 6.38 -1.75
C GLU A 61 -31.82 5.47 -2.84
N LEU A 62 -32.56 4.43 -2.45
CA LEU A 62 -33.24 3.54 -3.40
C LEU A 62 -34.59 4.13 -3.80
N GLN A 63 -34.74 4.50 -5.07
CA GLN A 63 -36.00 4.96 -5.63
C GLN A 63 -36.52 3.94 -6.64
N LYS A 64 -37.54 3.18 -6.22
CA LYS A 64 -38.08 2.03 -6.95
C LYS A 64 -37.01 0.96 -7.19
N ARG A 65 -36.37 0.98 -8.37
CA ARG A 65 -35.34 0.01 -8.80
C ARG A 65 -34.00 0.67 -9.09
N GLN A 66 -33.88 1.98 -8.91
CA GLN A 66 -32.68 2.75 -9.22
C GLN A 66 -32.12 3.37 -7.94
N VAL A 67 -30.79 3.36 -7.83
CA VAL A 67 -30.07 3.95 -6.69
C VAL A 67 -29.58 5.33 -7.09
N TYR A 68 -29.89 6.32 -6.26
CA TYR A 68 -29.47 7.71 -6.44
C TYR A 68 -28.59 8.14 -5.27
N TYR A 69 -27.48 8.80 -5.58
CA TYR A 69 -26.60 9.40 -4.60
C TYR A 69 -26.95 10.87 -4.44
N ARG A 70 -27.44 11.24 -3.26
CA ARG A 70 -27.86 12.61 -2.92
C ARG A 70 -26.80 13.32 -2.09
N CYS A 71 -26.52 14.58 -2.42
CA CYS A 71 -25.74 15.46 -1.57
C CYS A 71 -26.56 15.91 -0.35
N GLN A 72 -25.97 15.85 0.84
CA GLN A 72 -26.64 16.28 2.08
C GLN A 72 -26.65 17.81 2.30
N GLY A 73 -26.14 18.60 1.35
CA GLY A 73 -26.23 20.07 1.41
C GLY A 73 -27.60 20.56 0.95
N ARG A 74 -28.27 21.41 1.74
CA ARG A 74 -29.60 21.95 1.43
C ARG A 74 -29.62 22.74 0.12
N ASP A 75 -28.64 23.63 -0.07
CA ASP A 75 -28.54 24.52 -1.25
C ASP A 75 -27.40 24.11 -2.21
N CYS A 76 -27.03 22.82 -2.21
CA CYS A 76 -25.94 22.35 -3.05
C CYS A 76 -26.41 22.07 -4.49
N ALA A 77 -25.73 22.68 -5.47
CA ALA A 77 -26.02 22.48 -6.90
C ALA A 77 -25.85 21.02 -7.37
N THR A 78 -25.01 20.21 -6.70
CA THR A 78 -24.80 18.79 -7.03
C THR A 78 -26.07 17.95 -6.90
N LYS A 79 -27.01 18.32 -6.01
CA LYS A 79 -28.30 17.65 -5.76
C LYS A 79 -28.24 16.11 -5.72
N THR A 80 -28.33 15.42 -6.86
CA THR A 80 -28.41 13.96 -6.99
C THR A 80 -27.76 13.44 -8.27
N VAL A 81 -27.10 12.27 -8.20
CA VAL A 81 -26.53 11.53 -9.35
C VAL A 81 -26.91 10.06 -9.28
N ARG A 82 -27.12 9.37 -10.41
CA ARG A 82 -27.46 7.93 -10.43
C ARG A 82 -26.24 7.05 -10.18
N GLU A 83 -26.45 5.89 -9.56
CA GLU A 83 -25.40 4.88 -9.35
C GLU A 83 -24.81 4.39 -10.68
N ASP A 84 -25.65 4.15 -11.69
CA ASP A 84 -25.21 3.72 -13.03
C ASP A 84 -24.33 4.78 -13.72
N ASP A 85 -24.67 6.06 -13.55
CA ASP A 85 -23.85 7.16 -14.08
C ASP A 85 -22.49 7.19 -13.38
N LEU A 86 -22.44 6.99 -12.05
CA LEU A 86 -21.18 6.90 -11.31
C LEU A 86 -20.35 5.69 -11.75
N ASP A 87 -20.97 4.53 -11.96
CA ASP A 87 -20.30 3.32 -12.45
C ASP A 87 -19.70 3.54 -13.84
N SER A 88 -20.45 4.19 -14.74
CA SER A 88 -19.97 4.56 -16.08
C SER A 88 -18.78 5.53 -16.03
N HIS A 89 -18.80 6.52 -15.13
CA HIS A 89 -17.66 7.41 -14.92
C HIS A 89 -16.42 6.67 -14.38
N VAL A 90 -16.62 5.70 -13.48
CA VAL A 90 -15.54 4.84 -12.96
C VAL A 90 -14.93 4.03 -14.10
N SER A 91 -15.75 3.32 -14.90
CA SER A 91 -15.27 2.55 -16.05
C SER A 91 -14.56 3.43 -17.08
N SER A 92 -15.07 4.64 -17.32
CA SER A 92 -14.42 5.61 -18.22
C SER A 92 -13.07 6.10 -17.68
N ALA A 93 -12.94 6.25 -16.37
CA ALA A 93 -11.67 6.59 -15.74
C ALA A 93 -10.67 5.43 -15.80
N LEU A 94 -11.13 4.19 -15.58
CA LEU A 94 -10.32 2.98 -15.74
C LEU A 94 -9.84 2.78 -17.17
N ARG A 95 -10.67 3.07 -18.17
CA ARG A 95 -10.28 2.99 -19.59
C ARG A 95 -9.13 3.94 -19.93
N ARG A 96 -9.07 5.12 -19.30
CA ARG A 96 -7.92 6.04 -19.44
C ARG A 96 -6.68 5.54 -18.70
N LEU A 97 -6.85 4.56 -17.81
CA LEU A 97 -5.77 3.95 -17.06
C LEU A 97 -5.20 2.69 -17.72
N GLU A 98 -5.96 2.07 -18.62
CA GLU A 98 -5.51 0.94 -19.42
C GLU A 98 -4.31 1.36 -20.27
N ILE A 99 -3.31 0.48 -20.28
CA ILE A 99 -2.09 0.66 -21.06
C ILE A 99 -2.27 0.03 -22.44
N SER A 100 -1.69 0.64 -23.46
CA SER A 100 -1.67 0.07 -24.80
C SER A 100 -0.71 -1.14 -24.86
N GLU A 101 -0.83 -1.97 -25.89
CA GLU A 101 0.10 -3.10 -26.09
C GLU A 101 1.55 -2.63 -26.27
N GLU A 102 1.73 -1.47 -26.90
CA GLU A 102 3.02 -0.84 -27.14
C GLU A 102 3.64 -0.37 -25.82
N ASP A 103 2.88 0.36 -24.99
CA ASP A 103 3.32 0.82 -23.67
C ASP A 103 3.59 -0.37 -22.73
N ALA A 104 2.76 -1.42 -22.80
CA ALA A 104 2.93 -2.64 -22.02
C ALA A 104 4.24 -3.35 -22.35
N SER A 105 4.59 -3.43 -23.63
CA SER A 105 5.85 -4.03 -24.10
C SER A 105 7.06 -3.20 -23.66
N GLU A 106 6.99 -1.87 -23.77
CA GLU A 106 8.05 -0.97 -23.28
C GLU A 106 8.25 -1.11 -21.76
N LEU A 107 7.14 -1.16 -21.01
CA LEU A 107 7.14 -1.29 -19.57
C LEU A 107 7.74 -2.64 -19.11
N ALA A 108 7.37 -3.73 -19.77
CA ALA A 108 7.91 -5.06 -19.51
C ALA A 108 9.43 -5.08 -19.70
N ASN A 109 9.93 -4.55 -20.82
CA ASN A 109 11.36 -4.48 -21.09
C ASN A 109 12.09 -3.66 -20.03
N ARG A 110 11.59 -2.46 -19.70
CA ARG A 110 12.18 -1.59 -18.68
C ARG A 110 12.25 -2.27 -17.30
N TRP A 111 11.20 -2.98 -16.90
CA TRP A 111 11.19 -3.67 -15.61
C TRP A 111 12.10 -4.89 -15.61
N ASN A 112 12.19 -5.64 -16.71
CA ASN A 112 13.11 -6.77 -16.83
C ASN A 112 14.58 -6.31 -16.80
N ASP A 113 14.91 -5.20 -17.45
CA ASP A 113 16.26 -4.61 -17.40
C ASP A 113 16.62 -4.14 -15.97
N GLN A 114 15.65 -3.56 -15.25
CA GLN A 114 15.83 -3.20 -13.84
C GLN A 114 15.96 -4.43 -12.94
N LEU A 115 15.21 -5.49 -13.20
CA LEU A 115 15.35 -6.77 -12.48
C LEU A 115 16.74 -7.35 -12.68
N ALA A 116 17.30 -7.33 -13.88
CA ALA A 116 18.67 -7.77 -14.12
C ALA A 116 19.71 -6.98 -13.29
N THR A 117 19.40 -5.73 -12.96
CA THR A 117 20.25 -4.85 -12.14
C THR A 117 20.01 -5.02 -10.62
N ILE A 118 18.75 -5.23 -10.20
CA ILE A 118 18.31 -5.37 -8.79
C ILE A 118 18.47 -6.79 -8.27
N ALA A 119 18.44 -7.78 -9.16
CA ALA A 119 18.90 -9.15 -8.94
C ALA A 119 20.41 -9.12 -8.74
N SER A 120 20.86 -8.38 -7.71
CA SER A 120 22.20 -8.34 -7.21
C SER A 120 22.53 -9.75 -6.77
N ASP A 121 23.01 -10.48 -7.76
CA ASP A 121 23.75 -11.70 -7.65
C ASP A 121 24.78 -11.54 -6.53
N ASP A 122 25.34 -10.34 -6.34
CA ASP A 122 26.27 -9.99 -5.27
C ASP A 122 25.67 -10.11 -3.87
N MET A 123 24.42 -9.68 -3.63
CA MET A 123 23.77 -9.83 -2.33
C MET A 123 23.45 -11.30 -2.03
N ARG A 124 22.92 -12.03 -3.03
CA ARG A 124 22.66 -13.47 -2.93
C ARG A 124 23.97 -14.25 -2.72
N LYS A 125 25.03 -13.95 -3.49
CA LYS A 125 26.37 -14.50 -3.33
C LYS A 125 26.96 -14.16 -1.97
N SER A 126 26.81 -12.94 -1.48
CA SER A 126 27.30 -12.52 -0.16
C SER A 126 26.64 -13.31 0.96
N LEU A 127 25.30 -13.48 0.93
CA LEU A 127 24.59 -14.30 1.90
C LEU A 127 25.00 -15.77 1.80
N GLN A 128 25.18 -16.30 0.58
CA GLN A 128 25.64 -17.67 0.37
C GLN A 128 27.02 -17.88 0.97
N LEU A 129 27.97 -16.98 0.72
CA LEU A 129 29.32 -17.03 1.32
C LEU A 129 29.27 -16.98 2.85
N ARG A 130 28.34 -16.21 3.44
CA ARG A 130 28.15 -16.16 4.90
C ARG A 130 27.60 -17.48 5.44
N ILE A 131 26.67 -18.11 4.72
CA ILE A 131 26.12 -19.44 5.05
C ILE A 131 27.26 -20.46 5.03
N ASP A 132 27.98 -20.54 3.91
CA ASP A 132 29.08 -21.49 3.71
C ASP A 132 30.16 -21.32 4.78
N ALA A 133 30.50 -20.08 5.17
CA ALA A 133 31.47 -19.82 6.22
C ALA A 133 31.04 -20.34 7.61
N VAL A 134 29.73 -20.25 7.93
CA VAL A 134 29.19 -20.79 9.19
C VAL A 134 29.15 -22.32 9.15
N GLU A 135 28.77 -22.92 8.03
CA GLU A 135 28.79 -24.37 7.84
C GLU A 135 30.20 -24.95 7.95
N GLN A 136 31.19 -24.30 7.31
CA GLN A 136 32.60 -24.67 7.44
C GLN A 136 33.11 -24.52 8.87
N ALA A 137 32.71 -23.47 9.59
CA ALA A 137 33.07 -23.31 10.99
C ALA A 137 32.47 -24.40 11.88
N LEU A 138 31.23 -24.83 11.62
CA LEU A 138 30.57 -25.94 12.31
C LEU A 138 31.28 -27.28 12.02
N SER A 139 31.63 -27.52 10.76
CA SER A 139 32.37 -28.72 10.33
C SER A 139 33.72 -28.82 11.04
N ARG A 140 34.52 -27.73 11.01
CA ARG A 140 35.79 -27.67 11.74
C ARG A 140 35.64 -27.88 13.25
N ALA A 141 34.57 -27.36 13.85
CA ALA A 141 34.31 -27.58 15.27
C ALA A 141 34.00 -29.05 15.58
N ALA A 142 33.37 -29.78 14.65
CA ALA A 142 33.15 -31.22 14.78
C ALA A 142 34.46 -32.00 14.65
N ASP A 143 35.33 -31.65 13.69
CA ASP A 143 36.65 -32.26 13.54
C ASP A 143 37.52 -32.08 14.80
N LEU A 144 37.49 -30.88 15.41
CA LEU A 144 38.20 -30.60 16.66
C LEU A 144 37.65 -31.37 17.87
N LEU A 145 36.34 -31.66 17.90
CA LEU A 145 35.73 -32.52 18.91
C LEU A 145 36.18 -33.98 18.72
N ILE A 146 36.18 -34.47 17.48
CA ILE A 146 36.65 -35.83 17.14
C ILE A 146 38.13 -35.99 17.50
N GLY A 147 38.95 -34.97 17.22
CA GLY A 147 40.36 -34.93 17.59
C GLY A 147 40.62 -34.72 19.09
N GLY A 148 39.58 -34.61 19.92
CA GLY A 148 39.70 -34.42 21.37
C GLY A 148 40.25 -33.06 21.80
N THR A 149 40.39 -32.12 20.88
CA THR A 149 40.93 -30.77 21.15
C THR A 149 39.85 -29.82 21.70
N LEU A 150 38.59 -30.09 21.40
CA LEU A 150 37.43 -29.33 21.87
C LEU A 150 36.57 -30.22 22.77
N ASP A 151 36.11 -29.70 23.91
CA ASP A 151 35.21 -30.43 24.79
C ASP A 151 33.76 -30.41 24.28
N ASN A 152 32.96 -31.37 24.75
CA ASN A 152 31.58 -31.55 24.31
C ASN A 152 30.66 -30.38 24.72
N GLU A 153 30.88 -29.75 25.88
CA GLU A 153 30.05 -28.64 26.33
C GLU A 153 30.26 -27.41 25.43
N THR A 154 31.52 -27.08 25.12
CA THR A 154 31.90 -26.02 24.19
C THR A 154 31.39 -26.31 22.77
N TYR A 155 31.44 -27.56 22.32
CA TYR A 155 30.86 -27.95 21.02
C TYR A 155 29.36 -27.66 20.97
N LEU A 156 28.61 -28.08 22.00
CA LEU A 156 27.16 -27.91 22.05
C LEU A 156 26.74 -26.44 22.10
N VAL A 157 27.53 -25.57 22.73
CA VAL A 157 27.32 -24.10 22.69
C VAL A 157 27.55 -23.58 21.27
N LYS A 158 28.69 -23.89 20.65
CA LYS A 158 29.02 -23.45 19.28
C LYS A 158 28.01 -23.95 18.24
N LYS A 159 27.53 -25.19 18.39
CA LYS A 159 26.50 -25.77 17.52
C LYS A 159 25.17 -25.03 17.63
N ARG A 160 24.74 -24.66 18.85
CA ARG A 160 23.53 -23.85 19.05
C ARG A 160 23.64 -22.47 18.41
N ASP A 161 24.77 -21.80 18.59
CA ASP A 161 24.98 -20.47 18.00
C ASP A 161 25.03 -20.52 16.47
N ALA A 162 25.73 -21.51 15.90
CA ALA A 162 25.81 -21.69 14.46
C ALA A 162 24.46 -22.04 13.84
N THR A 163 23.65 -22.91 14.48
CA THR A 163 22.31 -23.25 13.99
C THR A 163 21.36 -22.05 14.01
N LEU A 164 21.41 -21.20 15.03
CA LEU A 164 20.64 -19.94 15.07
C LEU A 164 21.08 -18.96 13.97
N ARG A 165 22.39 -18.85 13.72
CA ARG A 165 22.91 -18.00 12.64
C ARG A 165 22.50 -18.53 11.26
N LEU A 166 22.59 -19.83 11.03
CA LEU A 166 22.14 -20.45 9.79
C LEU A 166 20.64 -20.25 9.57
N SER A 167 19.81 -20.38 10.61
CA SER A 167 18.37 -20.13 10.45
C SER A 167 18.09 -18.68 10.07
N ALA A 168 18.78 -17.72 10.68
CA ALA A 168 18.65 -16.30 10.34
C ALA A 168 19.11 -15.99 8.90
N LEU A 169 20.28 -16.48 8.50
CA LEU A 169 20.82 -16.27 7.15
C LEU A 169 19.95 -16.93 6.07
N ASN A 170 19.42 -18.13 6.33
CA ASN A 170 18.50 -18.81 5.41
C ASN A 170 17.12 -18.14 5.35
N GLU A 171 16.69 -17.43 6.38
CA GLU A 171 15.50 -16.59 6.35
C GLU A 171 15.75 -15.31 5.53
N GLU A 172 16.90 -14.65 5.73
CA GLU A 172 17.33 -13.52 4.90
C GLU A 172 17.40 -13.92 3.41
N MET A 173 17.98 -15.08 3.10
CA MET A 173 18.09 -15.60 1.74
C MET A 173 16.72 -15.90 1.11
N ARG A 174 15.78 -16.48 1.88
CA ARG A 174 14.42 -16.76 1.40
C ARG A 174 13.60 -15.49 1.18
N ASN A 175 13.86 -14.45 1.97
CA ASN A 175 13.19 -13.16 1.83
C ASN A 175 13.78 -12.31 0.69
N LEU A 176 14.92 -12.71 0.11
CA LEU A 176 15.41 -12.06 -1.09
C LEU A 176 14.44 -12.32 -2.25
N PRO A 177 14.08 -11.28 -3.03
CA PRO A 177 13.24 -11.46 -4.19
C PRO A 177 13.86 -12.44 -5.20
N ASP A 178 13.07 -13.42 -5.66
CA ASP A 178 13.46 -14.29 -6.76
C ASP A 178 13.23 -13.56 -8.09
N PRO A 179 14.27 -13.32 -8.91
CA PRO A 179 14.13 -12.64 -10.19
C PRO A 179 13.12 -13.30 -11.12
N VAL A 180 13.04 -14.63 -11.11
CA VAL A 180 12.10 -15.39 -11.96
C VAL A 180 10.66 -15.17 -11.49
N GLU A 181 10.44 -15.18 -10.18
CA GLU A 181 9.13 -14.88 -9.60
C GLU A 181 8.74 -13.41 -9.84
N MET A 182 9.68 -12.48 -9.72
CA MET A 182 9.44 -11.06 -9.97
C MET A 182 9.09 -10.79 -11.44
N GLU A 183 9.78 -11.42 -12.39
CA GLU A 183 9.47 -11.31 -13.81
C GLU A 183 8.06 -11.83 -14.13
N ALA A 184 7.70 -13.00 -13.58
CA ALA A 184 6.35 -13.55 -13.72
C ALA A 184 5.28 -12.63 -13.13
N ASN A 185 5.53 -12.08 -11.93
CA ASN A 185 4.63 -11.14 -11.26
C ASN A 185 4.47 -9.83 -12.05
N ASN A 186 5.56 -9.32 -12.63
CA ASN A 186 5.56 -8.14 -13.48
C ASN A 186 4.73 -8.36 -14.74
N ALA A 187 4.94 -9.48 -15.44
CA ALA A 187 4.16 -9.84 -16.62
C ALA A 187 2.66 -9.97 -16.30
N GLN A 188 2.33 -10.64 -15.19
CA GLN A 188 0.94 -10.76 -14.74
C GLN A 188 0.34 -9.38 -14.42
N PHE A 189 1.08 -8.49 -13.76
CA PHE A 189 0.61 -7.15 -13.45
C PHE A 189 0.32 -6.32 -14.72
N ILE A 190 1.20 -6.41 -15.72
CA ILE A 190 1.03 -5.72 -17.00
C ILE A 190 -0.23 -6.23 -17.72
N GLU A 191 -0.46 -7.53 -17.76
CA GLU A 191 -1.68 -8.11 -18.33
C GLU A 191 -2.96 -7.63 -17.61
N LEU A 192 -2.91 -7.50 -16.28
CA LEU A 192 -4.03 -6.94 -15.52
C LEU A 192 -4.26 -5.45 -15.86
N MET A 193 -3.19 -4.68 -16.06
CA MET A 193 -3.28 -3.27 -16.45
C MET A 193 -3.82 -3.07 -17.88
N LYS A 194 -3.58 -4.02 -18.79
CA LYS A 194 -4.15 -4.01 -20.14
C LYS A 194 -5.67 -4.21 -20.16
N ASN A 195 -6.23 -4.91 -19.17
CA ASN A 195 -7.65 -5.28 -19.12
C ASN A 195 -8.35 -4.79 -17.84
N LEU A 196 -8.10 -3.56 -17.40
CA LEU A 196 -8.66 -3.03 -16.16
C LEU A 196 -10.19 -2.92 -16.20
N VAL A 197 -10.76 -2.53 -17.33
CA VAL A 197 -12.22 -2.36 -17.48
C VAL A 197 -12.90 -3.72 -17.47
N GLY A 198 -12.40 -4.69 -18.23
CA GLY A 198 -12.97 -6.05 -18.26
C GLY A 198 -12.88 -6.74 -16.90
N LEU A 199 -11.76 -6.55 -16.18
CA LEU A 199 -11.64 -6.99 -14.78
C LEU A 199 -12.72 -6.33 -13.92
N TYR A 200 -12.82 -4.99 -13.95
CA TYR A 200 -13.78 -4.26 -13.14
C TYR A 200 -15.23 -4.72 -13.39
N GLU A 201 -15.63 -4.90 -14.65
CA GLU A 201 -16.97 -5.32 -15.03
C GLU A 201 -17.33 -6.73 -14.51
N SER A 202 -16.34 -7.62 -14.44
CA SER A 202 -16.51 -9.00 -13.96
C SER A 202 -16.65 -9.13 -12.43
N LEU A 203 -16.25 -8.10 -11.67
CA LEU A 203 -16.22 -8.14 -10.21
C LEU A 203 -17.61 -8.10 -9.57
N LYS A 204 -17.76 -8.76 -8.42
CA LYS A 204 -18.95 -8.65 -7.58
C LYS A 204 -19.05 -7.25 -6.97
N PRO A 205 -20.25 -6.78 -6.56
CA PRO A 205 -20.41 -5.43 -5.98
C PRO A 205 -19.49 -5.11 -4.80
N ALA A 206 -19.25 -6.08 -3.91
CA ALA A 206 -18.33 -5.91 -2.77
C ALA A 206 -16.86 -5.75 -3.21
N GLU A 207 -16.46 -6.44 -4.28
CA GLU A 207 -15.11 -6.41 -4.83
C GLU A 207 -14.89 -5.13 -5.66
N LYS A 208 -15.86 -4.74 -6.49
CA LYS A 208 -15.87 -3.44 -7.21
C LYS A 208 -15.64 -2.27 -6.26
N ARG A 209 -16.29 -2.29 -5.10
CA ARG A 209 -16.13 -1.28 -4.07
C ARG A 209 -14.68 -1.17 -3.60
N ILE A 210 -14.07 -2.30 -3.25
CA ILE A 210 -12.68 -2.36 -2.78
C ILE A 210 -11.73 -1.91 -3.89
N PHE A 211 -12.00 -2.31 -5.13
CA PHE A 211 -11.24 -1.92 -6.30
C PHE A 211 -11.22 -0.39 -6.46
N VAL A 212 -12.40 0.24 -6.56
CA VAL A 212 -12.53 1.71 -6.68
C VAL A 212 -11.88 2.45 -5.52
N GLU A 213 -11.98 1.90 -4.31
CA GLU A 213 -11.39 2.50 -3.12
C GLU A 213 -9.86 2.46 -3.10
N ASN A 214 -9.24 1.50 -3.77
CA ASN A 214 -7.78 1.39 -3.85
C ASN A 214 -7.21 2.08 -5.10
N THR A 215 -7.99 2.16 -6.18
CA THR A 215 -7.56 2.75 -7.46
C THR A 215 -7.66 4.27 -7.46
N PHE A 216 -8.62 4.86 -6.75
CA PHE A 216 -8.90 6.30 -6.83
C PHE A 216 -8.86 7.00 -5.45
N SER A 217 -7.98 7.99 -5.33
CA SER A 217 -7.76 8.78 -4.11
C SER A 217 -8.89 9.79 -3.93
N ASN A 218 -9.14 10.58 -4.98
CA ASN A 218 -10.23 11.55 -5.03
C ASN A 218 -11.44 10.96 -5.76
N ARG A 219 -12.57 10.90 -5.04
CA ARG A 219 -13.87 10.44 -5.54
C ARG A 219 -14.90 11.52 -5.25
N THR A 220 -14.95 12.52 -6.11
CA THR A 220 -15.84 13.68 -5.92
C THR A 220 -16.89 13.80 -7.01
N VAL A 221 -18.03 14.40 -6.67
CA VAL A 221 -19.14 14.62 -7.60
C VAL A 221 -19.48 16.11 -7.63
N ILE A 222 -19.41 16.71 -8.81
CA ILE A 222 -19.73 18.12 -9.06
C ILE A 222 -20.87 18.17 -10.08
N VAL A 223 -22.03 18.69 -9.66
CA VAL A 223 -23.25 18.69 -10.50
C VAL A 223 -23.63 17.26 -10.90
N LYS A 224 -23.40 16.86 -12.16
CA LYS A 224 -23.65 15.51 -12.68
C LYS A 224 -22.36 14.76 -13.05
N ASN A 225 -21.21 15.41 -12.94
CA ASN A 225 -19.93 14.87 -13.36
C ASN A 225 -19.19 14.32 -12.15
N ALA A 226 -18.70 13.08 -12.25
CA ALA A 226 -17.80 12.53 -11.26
C ALA A 226 -16.36 12.92 -11.60
N CYS A 227 -15.71 13.66 -10.71
CA CYS A 227 -14.28 13.93 -10.78
C CYS A 227 -13.57 12.85 -9.97
N ILE A 228 -12.93 11.94 -10.70
CA ILE A 228 -12.24 10.77 -10.16
C ILE A 228 -10.78 10.84 -10.60
N GLU A 229 -9.87 10.87 -9.63
CA GLU A 229 -8.43 10.91 -9.89
C GLU A 229 -7.76 9.63 -9.36
N PRO A 230 -6.87 9.02 -10.16
CA PRO A 230 -6.15 7.83 -9.73
C PRO A 230 -5.24 8.12 -8.53
N CYS A 231 -5.06 7.13 -7.67
CA CYS A 231 -4.06 7.17 -6.61
C CYS A 231 -2.65 7.36 -7.21
N SER A 232 -1.75 7.98 -6.44
CA SER A 232 -0.37 8.25 -6.91
C SER A 232 0.37 6.99 -7.36
N TRP A 233 0.13 5.85 -6.70
CA TRP A 233 0.74 4.57 -7.06
C TRP A 233 0.23 4.02 -8.40
N VAL A 234 -1.03 4.30 -8.76
CA VAL A 234 -1.61 3.90 -10.06
C VAL A 234 -0.98 4.74 -11.17
N GLN A 235 -0.77 6.04 -10.94
CA GLN A 235 -0.05 6.90 -11.87
C GLN A 235 1.41 6.46 -12.05
N MET A 236 2.08 6.06 -10.97
CA MET A 236 3.44 5.52 -11.02
C MET A 236 3.54 4.19 -11.78
N ALA A 237 2.51 3.35 -11.68
CA ALA A 237 2.42 2.12 -12.46
C ALA A 237 2.31 2.41 -13.96
N GLN A 238 1.57 3.45 -14.35
CA GLN A 238 1.48 3.88 -15.75
C GLN A 238 2.79 4.49 -16.29
N THR A 239 3.51 5.25 -15.47
CA THR A 239 4.78 5.90 -15.89
C THR A 239 6.00 4.97 -15.78
N GLY A 240 5.79 3.74 -15.30
CA GLY A 240 6.84 2.74 -15.15
C GLY A 240 7.87 3.06 -14.06
N GLN A 241 7.53 3.93 -13.11
CA GLN A 241 8.38 4.26 -11.95
C GLN A 241 8.34 3.21 -10.83
N GLY A 242 7.80 2.03 -11.13
CA GLY A 242 7.84 0.83 -10.29
C GLY A 242 6.47 0.40 -9.78
N VAL A 243 6.25 -0.92 -9.74
CA VAL A 243 5.21 -1.53 -8.93
C VAL A 243 5.56 -1.27 -7.46
N PRO A 244 4.64 -0.75 -6.62
CA PRO A 244 4.87 -0.77 -5.18
C PRO A 244 5.14 -2.21 -4.78
N SER A 245 6.33 -2.50 -4.24
CA SER A 245 6.53 -3.80 -3.60
C SER A 245 5.44 -3.94 -2.54
N GLY A 246 4.67 -5.02 -2.66
CA GLY A 246 3.56 -5.30 -1.77
C GLY A 246 4.10 -5.63 -0.39
N GLU A 247 4.51 -4.63 0.38
CA GLU A 247 4.48 -4.78 1.82
C GLU A 247 3.03 -5.16 2.21
N PRO A 248 2.81 -6.00 3.22
CA PRO A 248 1.47 -6.45 3.63
C PRO A 248 0.52 -5.34 4.12
N HIS A 249 0.80 -4.07 3.85
CA HIS A 249 0.35 -2.91 4.61
C HIS A 249 -0.23 -1.80 3.71
N ARG A 250 -1.56 -1.62 3.78
CA ARG A 250 -2.32 -0.53 3.17
C ARG A 250 -1.88 0.85 3.70
N HIS A 251 -1.09 1.59 2.94
CA HIS A 251 -1.03 3.05 3.02
C HIS A 251 -1.90 3.63 1.89
N ARG A 252 -2.90 4.45 2.24
CA ARG A 252 -3.94 4.86 1.30
C ARG A 252 -3.68 6.13 0.50
N ASP A 253 -2.72 6.96 0.89
CA ASP A 253 -2.10 7.99 0.05
C ASP A 253 -0.88 8.52 0.84
N ARG A 254 0.29 8.62 0.20
CA ARG A 254 1.51 9.13 0.84
C ARG A 254 1.37 10.65 1.03
N THR A 255 1.21 11.10 2.26
CA THR A 255 1.74 12.42 2.65
C THR A 255 3.14 12.17 3.19
N ASN A 256 4.16 12.50 2.40
CA ASN A 256 5.47 12.76 2.99
C ASN A 256 5.44 14.21 3.49
N ILE A 257 5.18 14.39 4.78
CA ILE A 257 5.69 15.57 5.46
C ILE A 257 7.17 15.28 5.69
N ASP A 258 8.04 15.93 4.92
CA ASP A 258 9.42 16.11 5.36
C ASP A 258 9.39 17.08 6.55
N PRO A 259 9.80 16.68 7.77
CA PRO A 259 9.80 17.57 8.93
C PRO A 259 10.72 18.79 8.77
N ALA A 260 11.58 18.84 7.73
CA ALA A 260 12.52 19.92 7.48
C ALA A 260 12.07 20.95 6.42
N ASP A 261 11.03 20.70 5.62
CA ASP A 261 10.67 21.61 4.52
C ASP A 261 9.73 22.75 4.95
N LYS A 262 10.28 23.97 5.05
CA LYS A 262 9.55 25.22 5.36
C LYS A 262 9.01 25.95 4.11
N SER A 263 9.09 25.35 2.92
CA SER A 263 8.59 25.93 1.66
C SER A 263 7.09 26.36 1.67
N PRO A 264 6.16 25.73 2.42
CA PRO A 264 4.74 26.08 2.34
C PRO A 264 4.39 27.42 3.00
N LEU A 265 5.03 27.78 4.12
CA LEU A 265 4.75 29.02 4.86
C LEU A 265 5.15 30.29 4.07
N LYS A 266 6.21 30.21 3.26
CA LYS A 266 6.63 31.33 2.38
C LYS A 266 5.65 31.56 1.23
N LYS A 267 5.05 30.50 0.68
CA LYS A 267 4.04 30.61 -0.39
C LYS A 267 2.74 31.23 0.11
N VAL A 268 2.34 30.95 1.36
CA VAL A 268 1.12 31.54 1.96
C VAL A 268 1.31 33.03 2.27
N LEU A 269 2.48 33.44 2.78
CA LEU A 269 2.77 34.85 3.09
C LEU A 269 2.94 35.74 1.84
N GLY A 270 3.33 35.17 0.70
CA GLY A 270 3.41 35.89 -0.57
C GLY A 270 2.05 36.26 -1.19
N LEU A 271 0.97 35.59 -0.77
CA LEU A 271 -0.38 35.79 -1.29
C LEU A 271 -1.24 36.75 -0.46
N MET A 272 -0.71 37.27 0.66
CA MET A 272 -1.44 38.15 1.60
C MET A 272 -1.03 39.63 1.54
N LYS A 273 -0.27 40.08 0.54
CA LYS A 273 -0.07 41.53 0.34
C LYS A 273 -1.24 42.12 -0.49
N PRO A 274 -1.96 43.13 0.03
CA PRO A 274 -3.09 43.73 -0.67
C PRO A 274 -2.60 44.44 -1.95
N ARG A 275 -3.38 44.29 -3.04
CA ARG A 275 -3.24 45.11 -4.24
C ARG A 275 -3.73 46.52 -3.89
N ASN A 276 -2.82 47.49 -3.86
CA ASN A 276 -3.21 48.88 -3.85
C ASN A 276 -3.84 49.23 -5.20
N GLU A 277 -4.95 49.95 -5.09
CA GLU A 277 -5.80 50.49 -6.13
C GLU A 277 -5.10 51.55 -6.99
N ASP A 278 -5.62 51.66 -8.21
CA ASP A 278 -5.76 52.84 -9.07
C ASP A 278 -4.55 53.53 -9.72
N GLY A 279 -4.74 53.74 -11.03
CA GLY A 279 -4.75 55.11 -11.55
C GLY A 279 -3.63 55.46 -12.51
N SER A 280 -3.88 55.30 -13.82
CA SER A 280 -3.86 56.37 -14.84
C SER A 280 -4.04 55.79 -16.23
#